data_AF-A0A3N0HY20-F1
#
_entry.id   AF-A0A3N0HY20-F1
#
_cell.length_a   1.000
_cell.length_b   1.000
_cell.length_c   1.000
_cell.angle_alpha   90.00
_cell.angle_beta   90.00
_cell.angle_gamma   90.00
#
_symmetry.space_group_name_H-M   'P 1'
#
loop_
_entity.id
_entity.type
_entity.pdbx_description
1 polymer ?
#
loop_
_entity_poly.entity_id
_entity_poly.type
_entity_poly.pdbx_seq_one_letter_code
_entity_poly.pdbx_strand_id
1 'polypeptide(L)'
;MAKVLFGKAHTYEEAAEIIYRTYEYYIYKYPQKRFHGKIAYQVRQEALAADTPEQYPVAPNRRIERFWEKIEKNKAKQQERAQQ
;
A
#
# COMPACT_ATOMS: atom_id res chain seq x y z
N MET A 1 -13.62 9.79 14.72
CA MET A 1 -12.70 9.10 13.80
C MET A 1 -12.72 7.57 13.92
N ALA A 2 -12.65 6.99 15.12
CA ALA A 2 -12.67 5.52 15.29
C ALA A 2 -13.89 4.80 14.67
N LYS A 3 -15.09 5.41 14.72
CA LYS A 3 -16.30 4.86 14.06
C LYS A 3 -16.22 4.81 12.53
N VAL A 4 -15.41 5.65 11.89
CA VAL A 4 -15.29 5.73 10.43
C VAL A 4 -14.30 4.68 9.92
N LEU A 5 -13.20 4.47 10.63
CA LEU A 5 -12.14 3.54 10.21
C LEU A 5 -12.35 2.10 10.68
N PHE A 6 -13.15 1.89 11.72
CA PHE A 6 -13.33 0.59 12.38
C PHE A 6 -14.81 0.30 12.73
N GLY A 7 -15.74 0.82 11.92
CA GLY A 7 -17.16 0.56 12.10
C GLY A 7 -17.47 -0.94 11.98
N LYS A 8 -18.34 -1.45 12.86
CA LYS A 8 -18.95 -2.78 12.67
C LYS A 8 -20.19 -2.59 11.82
N ALA A 9 -20.22 -3.22 10.66
CA ALA A 9 -21.39 -3.25 9.80
C ALA A 9 -22.25 -4.47 10.14
N HIS A 10 -23.57 -4.26 10.13
CA HIS A 10 -24.57 -5.32 10.29
C HIS A 10 -25.38 -5.53 9.00
N THR A 11 -25.32 -4.57 8.06
CA THR A 11 -25.89 -4.68 6.72
C THR A 11 -24.87 -4.37 5.63
N TYR A 12 -25.23 -4.68 4.38
CA TYR A 12 -24.42 -4.35 3.21
C TYR A 12 -24.29 -2.84 3.03
N GLU A 13 -25.38 -2.10 3.21
CA GLU A 13 -25.45 -0.65 3.04
C GLU A 13 -24.53 0.05 4.05
N GLU A 14 -24.54 -0.41 5.30
CA GLU A 14 -23.64 0.09 6.35
C GLU A 14 -22.17 -0.21 6.02
N ALA A 15 -21.88 -1.41 5.50
CA ALA A 15 -20.52 -1.77 5.09
C ALA A 15 -20.04 -0.87 3.94
N ALA A 16 -20.89 -0.63 2.94
CA ALA A 16 -20.59 0.27 1.84
C ALA A 16 -20.33 1.70 2.33
N GLU A 17 -21.19 2.23 3.21
CA GLU A 17 -21.02 3.56 3.79
C GLU A 17 -19.69 3.69 4.55
N ILE A 18 -19.34 2.71 5.38
CA ILE A 18 -18.07 2.69 6.12
C ILE A 18 -16.87 2.71 5.16
N ILE A 19 -16.93 1.92 4.08
CA ILE A 19 -15.88 1.89 3.06
C ILE A 19 -15.73 3.25 2.39
N TYR A 20 -16.83 3.85 1.92
CA TYR A 20 -16.78 5.17 1.25
C TYR A 20 -16.22 6.26 2.16
N ARG A 21 -16.68 6.33 3.41
CA ARG A 21 -16.15 7.30 4.38
C ARG A 21 -14.68 7.07 4.70
N THR A 22 -14.25 5.81 4.74
CA THR A 22 -12.84 5.46 4.93
C THR A 22 -12.00 5.98 3.77
N TYR A 23 -12.45 5.78 2.53
CA TYR A 23 -11.76 6.32 1.36
C TYR A 23 -11.71 7.85 1.37
N GLU A 24 -12.82 8.52 1.65
CA GLU A 24 -12.84 9.98 1.74
C GLU A 24 -11.82 10.52 2.75
N TYR A 25 -11.71 9.88 3.92
CA TYR A 25 -10.74 10.27 4.93
C TYR A 25 -9.30 10.13 4.41
N TYR A 26 -8.93 8.99 3.84
CA TYR A 26 -7.57 8.75 3.35
C TYR A 26 -7.21 9.60 2.12
N ILE A 27 -8.19 9.95 1.30
CA ILE A 27 -7.98 10.76 0.10
C ILE A 27 -7.87 12.25 0.45
N TYR A 28 -8.81 12.76 1.26
CA TYR A 28 -9.02 14.20 1.42
C TYR A 28 -8.57 14.76 2.77
N LYS A 29 -8.32 13.91 3.79
CA LYS A 29 -8.12 14.38 5.17
C LYS A 29 -6.84 13.90 5.82
N TYR A 30 -6.23 12.80 5.35
CA TYR A 30 -5.08 12.18 6.02
C TYR A 30 -3.74 12.58 5.37
N PRO A 31 -2.91 13.42 6.02
CA PRO A 31 -1.56 13.73 5.57
C PRO A 31 -0.67 12.48 5.65
N GLN A 32 0.04 12.16 4.57
CA GLN A 32 0.87 10.96 4.51
C GLN A 32 2.34 11.32 4.53
N LYS A 33 3.10 10.66 5.41
CA LYS A 33 4.56 10.82 5.50
C LYS A 33 5.26 10.49 4.18
N ARG A 34 4.76 9.49 3.44
CA ARG A 34 5.27 9.14 2.10
C ARG A 34 5.12 10.29 1.11
N PHE A 35 4.07 11.09 1.24
CA PHE A 35 3.79 12.24 0.38
C PHE A 35 4.31 13.56 0.97
N HIS A 36 5.37 13.49 1.79
CA HIS A 36 5.95 14.67 2.44
C HIS A 36 4.94 15.51 3.24
N GLY A 37 3.91 14.87 3.82
CA GLY A 37 2.87 15.54 4.59
C GLY A 37 1.68 16.05 3.77
N LYS A 38 1.63 15.75 2.46
CA LYS A 38 0.45 16.04 1.62
C LYS A 38 -0.63 14.97 1.78
N ILE A 39 -1.87 15.34 1.47
CA ILE A 39 -2.97 14.38 1.30
C ILE A 39 -2.94 13.78 -0.11
N ALA A 40 -3.48 12.58 -0.30
CA ALA A 40 -3.45 11.90 -1.60
C ALA A 40 -4.13 12.71 -2.72
N TYR A 41 -5.20 13.45 -2.39
CA TYR A 41 -5.85 14.33 -3.35
C TYR A 41 -4.91 15.43 -3.89
N GLN A 42 -4.14 16.08 -3.02
CA GLN A 42 -3.18 17.12 -3.43
C GLN A 42 -2.13 16.55 -4.37
N VAL A 43 -1.55 15.40 -4.01
CA VAL A 43 -0.57 14.70 -4.88
C VAL A 43 -1.16 14.39 -6.25
N ARG A 44 -2.42 13.95 -6.31
CA ARG A 44 -3.11 13.68 -7.59
C ARG A 44 -3.28 14.96 -8.41
N GLN A 45 -3.70 16.07 -7.80
CA GLN A 45 -3.87 17.34 -8.52
C GLN A 45 -2.54 17.85 -9.08
N GLU A 46 -1.49 17.81 -8.26
CA GLU A 46 -0.14 18.23 -8.68
C GLU A 46 0.41 17.33 -9.81
N ALA A 47 0.22 16.02 -9.72
CA ALA A 47 0.63 15.09 -10.76
C ALA A 47 -0.12 15.31 -12.08
N LEU A 48 -1.42 15.63 -12.04
CA LEU A 48 -2.20 15.93 -13.24
C LEU A 48 -1.80 17.26 -13.89
N ALA A 49 -1.26 18.20 -13.12
CA ALA A 49 -0.82 19.51 -13.60
C ALA A 49 0.64 19.55 -14.06
N ALA A 50 1.45 18.56 -13.69
CA ALA A 50 2.87 18.51 -13.99
C ALA A 50 3.15 17.71 -15.27
N ASP A 51 4.02 18.24 -16.13
CA ASP A 51 4.55 17.51 -17.29
C ASP A 51 5.41 16.31 -16.86
N THR A 52 6.13 16.46 -15.74
CA THR A 52 6.88 15.39 -15.08
C THR A 52 6.46 15.28 -13.61
N PRO A 53 5.55 14.36 -13.26
CA PRO A 53 5.07 14.19 -11.89
C PRO A 53 6.15 13.73 -10.91
N GLU A 54 6.10 14.26 -9.68
CA GLU A 54 6.95 13.81 -8.57
C GLU A 54 6.71 12.32 -8.28
N GLN A 55 7.81 11.58 -8.11
CA GLN A 55 7.77 10.14 -7.85
C GLN A 55 7.88 9.86 -6.36
N TYR A 56 6.99 9.01 -5.87
CA TYR A 56 6.95 8.58 -4.46
C TYR A 56 7.28 7.08 -4.36
N PRO A 57 8.53 6.64 -4.55
CA PRO A 57 8.86 5.21 -4.55
C PRO A 57 8.49 4.55 -3.22
N VAL A 58 8.05 3.28 -3.28
CA VAL A 58 7.82 2.47 -2.09
C VAL A 58 9.18 1.98 -1.59
N ALA A 59 9.46 2.17 -0.29
CA ALA A 59 10.72 1.71 0.28
C ALA A 59 10.83 0.17 0.17
N PRO A 60 12.00 -0.37 -0.21
CA PRO A 60 12.18 -1.81 -0.36
C PRO A 60 11.98 -2.53 0.98
N ASN A 61 11.24 -3.64 0.94
CA ASN A 61 11.05 -4.49 2.12
C ASN A 61 12.11 -5.60 2.15
N ARG A 62 13.22 -5.33 2.82
CA ARG A 62 14.36 -6.26 2.98
C ARG A 62 13.98 -7.63 3.54
N ARG A 63 12.87 -7.77 4.28
CA ARG A 63 12.41 -9.07 4.79
C ARG A 63 11.85 -9.94 3.66
N ILE A 64 11.11 -9.33 2.73
CA ILE A 64 10.55 -10.01 1.57
C ILE A 64 11.68 -10.44 0.61
N GLU A 65 12.64 -9.55 0.37
CA GLU A 65 13.83 -9.86 -0.45
C GLU A 65 14.57 -11.10 0.09
N ARG A 66 14.93 -11.08 1.38
CA ARG A 66 15.61 -12.20 2.04
C ARG A 66 14.78 -13.49 2.04
N PHE A 67 13.46 -13.38 2.15
CA PHE A 67 12.57 -14.54 2.08
C PHE A 67 12.69 -15.22 0.71
N TRP A 68 12.63 -14.46 -0.37
CA TRP A 68 12.78 -14.99 -1.73
C TRP A 68 14.20 -15.48 -2.00
N GLU A 69 15.23 -14.78 -1.55
CA GLU A 69 16.62 -15.27 -1.63
C GLU A 69 16.79 -16.65 -0.96
N LYS A 70 16.14 -16.87 0.18
CA LYS A 70 16.17 -18.17 0.88
C LYS A 70 15.47 -19.25 0.06
N ILE A 71 14.32 -18.92 -0.54
CA ILE A 71 13.60 -19.85 -1.41
C ILE A 71 14.48 -20.26 -2.60
N GLU A 72 15.09 -19.30 -3.29
CA GLU A 72 15.94 -19.59 -4.45
C GLU A 72 17.18 -20.41 -4.07
N LYS A 73 17.84 -20.10 -2.95
CA LYS A 73 18.94 -20.92 -2.43
C LYS A 73 18.52 -22.36 -2.13
N ASN A 74 17.33 -22.56 -1.59
CA ASN A 74 16.82 -23.91 -1.30
C ASN A 74 16.50 -24.68 -2.58
N LYS A 75 15.93 -24.02 -3.60
CA LYS A 75 15.69 -24.63 -4.92
C LYS A 75 17.01 -25.06 -5.57
N ALA A 76 18.02 -24.19 -5.57
CA ALA A 76 19.34 -24.50 -6.12
C ALA A 76 19.96 -25.73 -5.44
N LYS A 77 19.93 -25.79 -4.10
CA LYS A 77 20.42 -26.96 -3.34
C LYS A 77 19.67 -28.24 -3.66
N GLN A 78 18.37 -28.17 -3.89
CA GLN A 78 17.57 -29.35 -4.28
C GLN A 78 17.94 -29.83 -5.69
N GLN A 79 18.15 -28.90 -6.63
CA GLN A 79 18.58 -29.23 -7.99
C GLN A 79 19.97 -29.87 -8.01
N GLU A 80 20.92 -29.32 -7.25
CA GLU A 80 22.26 -29.90 -7.10
C GLU A 80 22.23 -31.32 -6.53
N ARG A 81 21.37 -31.58 -5.53
CA ARG A 81 21.19 -32.92 -4.94
C ARG A 81 20.51 -33.91 -5.88
N ALA A 82 19.67 -33.43 -6.80
CA ALA A 82 18.99 -34.28 -7.78
C ALA A 82 19.89 -34.65 -8.98
N GLN A 83 21.03 -33.98 -9.13
CA GLN A 83 22.02 -34.21 -10.18
C GLN A 83 23.22 -35.06 -9.73
N GLN A 84 23.30 -35.39 -8.43
CA GLN A 84 24.25 -36.32 -7.83
C GLN A 84 23.61 -37.70 -7.65
#